data_AF-A0A7Z8K382-F1
#
_entry.id   AF-A0A7Z8K382-F1
#
_cell.length_a   1.000
_cell.length_b   1.000
_cell.length_c   1.000
_cell.angle_alpha   90.00
_cell.angle_beta   90.00
_cell.angle_gamma   90.00
#
_symmetry.space_group_name_H-M   'P 1'
#
loop_
_entity.id
_entity.type
_entity.pdbx_description
1 polymer ?
#
loop_
_entity_poly.entity_id
_entity_poly.type
_entity_poly.pdbx_seq_one_letter_code
_entity_poly.pdbx_strand_id
1 'polypeptide(L)'
;MADSPEVTIPAPDAPGLTRELTEALARAALSAIPVVGGAAVELLNLAVTRGRTARMQRWAEDITDALNRHGLALEELSDRPGFLDTIGPATRAAVETASPLKIEALRNAVLNATISPDLEADRHAVLMDILAALTPTHIKLLKLFGDPVAWFTNAGLEPPRLYAGSQHAVIEIAYPDLAQDTTLLDRVVGDLDREGLSSIALRTTMTGDGILSARTRPLGAELLAFITEPPH
;
A
#
# COMPACT_ATOMS: atom_id res chain seq x y z
N MET A 1 -5.87 -19.76 26.85
CA MET A 1 -4.82 -18.76 27.08
C MET A 1 -3.64 -19.21 26.24
N ALA A 2 -3.57 -18.76 24.99
CA ALA A 2 -2.60 -19.26 24.01
C ALA A 2 -1.33 -18.42 24.12
N ASP A 3 -0.22 -19.12 24.38
CA ASP A 3 1.12 -18.59 24.50
C ASP A 3 1.59 -18.06 23.13
N SER A 4 2.11 -16.84 23.08
CA SER A 4 2.66 -16.25 21.85
C SER A 4 4.10 -16.71 21.69
N PRO A 5 4.54 -17.14 20.49
CA PRO A 5 5.94 -17.54 20.31
C PRO A 5 6.85 -16.31 20.42
N GLU A 6 7.70 -16.31 21.45
CA GLU A 6 8.80 -15.38 21.63
C GLU A 6 9.77 -15.56 20.45
N VAL A 7 9.82 -14.56 19.55
CA VAL A 7 10.80 -14.54 18.45
C VAL A 7 12.14 -14.14 19.03
N THR A 8 12.87 -15.13 19.54
CA THR A 8 14.25 -14.97 19.99
C THR A 8 15.14 -14.85 18.76
N ILE A 9 15.70 -13.66 18.52
CA ILE A 9 16.80 -13.47 17.56
C ILE A 9 18.00 -14.22 18.14
N PRO A 10 18.50 -15.30 17.50
CA PRO A 10 19.61 -16.06 18.06
C PRO A 10 20.85 -15.17 18.14
N ALA A 11 21.48 -15.14 19.31
CA ALA A 11 22.79 -14.54 19.48
C ALA A 11 23.81 -15.33 18.62
N PRO A 12 24.80 -14.65 18.02
CA PRO A 12 25.78 -15.32 17.18
C PRO A 12 26.54 -16.38 17.98
N ASP A 13 26.69 -17.58 17.40
CA ASP A 13 27.51 -18.66 17.93
C ASP A 13 28.98 -18.22 18.02
N ALA A 14 29.44 -17.84 19.22
CA ALA A 14 30.84 -17.57 19.50
C ALA A 14 31.42 -18.75 20.31
N PRO A 15 32.45 -19.45 19.80
CA PRO A 15 33.04 -20.57 20.54
C PRO A 15 33.92 -20.06 21.70
N GLY A 16 33.61 -20.53 22.91
CA GLY A 16 34.49 -20.46 24.08
C GLY A 16 34.11 -19.41 25.13
N LEU A 17 33.00 -19.59 25.86
CA LEU A 17 32.65 -18.77 27.03
C LEU A 17 33.08 -19.46 28.33
N THR A 18 33.99 -18.85 29.09
CA THR A 18 34.38 -19.28 30.43
C THR A 18 33.35 -18.85 31.48
N ARG A 19 33.30 -19.61 32.59
CA ARG A 19 32.40 -19.46 33.74
C ARG A 19 32.42 -18.06 34.38
N GLU A 20 33.53 -17.34 34.25
CA GLU A 20 33.71 -15.98 34.73
C GLU A 20 32.85 -14.96 33.96
N LEU A 21 32.58 -15.19 32.67
CA LEU A 21 31.74 -14.32 31.85
C LEU A 21 30.25 -14.46 32.21
N THR A 22 29.81 -15.68 32.54
CA THR A 22 28.44 -15.95 33.01
C THR A 22 28.16 -15.31 34.38
N GLU A 23 29.14 -15.30 35.29
CA GLU A 23 28.98 -14.66 36.61
C GLU A 23 29.04 -13.13 36.51
N ALA A 24 29.81 -12.58 35.56
CA ALA A 24 29.83 -11.15 35.27
C ALA A 24 28.52 -10.66 34.62
N LEU A 25 27.93 -11.43 33.70
CA LEU A 25 26.66 -11.12 33.05
C LEU A 25 25.48 -11.15 34.04
N ALA A 26 25.48 -12.08 34.99
CA ALA A 26 24.44 -12.17 36.02
C ALA A 26 24.45 -10.95 36.98
N ARG A 27 25.62 -10.35 37.24
CA ARG A 27 25.73 -9.15 38.09
C ARG A 27 25.50 -7.84 37.34
N ALA A 28 25.61 -7.83 36.01
CA ALA A 28 25.34 -6.66 35.17
C ALA A 28 23.83 -6.40 34.94
N ALA A 29 22.98 -7.42 35.08
CA ALA A 29 21.54 -7.35 34.83
C ALA A 29 20.76 -6.41 35.79
N LEU A 30 21.35 -5.99 36.92
CA LEU A 30 20.71 -5.10 37.91
C LEU A 30 21.00 -3.60 37.71
N SER A 31 21.53 -3.20 36.56
CA SER A 31 21.79 -1.79 36.21
C SER A 31 21.03 -1.31 34.95
N ALA A 32 19.92 -1.98 34.64
CA ALA A 32 19.21 -1.88 33.37
C ALA A 32 18.67 -0.47 33.06
N ILE A 33 19.25 0.11 31.99
CA ILE A 33 18.92 1.29 31.18
C ILE A 33 19.84 2.48 31.50
N PRO A 34 20.88 2.71 30.67
CA PRO A 34 20.65 3.29 29.33
C PRO A 34 21.59 2.80 28.20
N VAL A 35 21.15 2.98 26.94
CA VAL A 35 21.93 2.81 25.68
C VAL A 35 22.06 1.37 25.18
N VAL A 36 21.14 0.97 24.29
CA VAL A 36 21.43 0.00 23.22
C VAL A 36 22.73 0.48 22.54
N GLY A 37 23.82 -0.26 22.69
CA GLY A 37 25.16 0.22 22.31
C GLY A 37 25.26 0.70 20.87
N GLY A 38 26.16 1.67 20.60
CA GLY A 38 26.31 2.32 19.30
C GLY A 38 26.50 1.37 18.10
N ALA A 39 27.05 0.18 18.32
CA ALA A 39 27.15 -0.85 17.29
C ALA A 39 25.78 -1.41 16.82
N ALA A 40 24.82 -1.59 17.74
CA ALA A 40 23.47 -2.03 17.38
C ALA A 40 22.67 -0.92 16.67
N VAL A 41 22.87 0.34 17.09
CA VAL A 41 22.32 1.52 16.40
C VAL A 41 22.90 1.66 14.99
N GLU A 42 24.20 1.45 14.83
CA GLU A 42 24.86 1.50 13.52
C GLU A 42 24.40 0.39 12.58
N LEU A 43 24.24 -0.84 13.10
CA LEU A 43 23.70 -1.96 12.31
C LEU A 43 22.23 -1.73 11.92
N LEU A 44 21.42 -1.18 12.83
CA LEU A 44 20.05 -0.79 12.52
C LEU A 44 20.01 0.31 11.45
N ASN A 45 20.82 1.36 11.59
CA ASN A 45 20.94 2.43 10.61
C ASN A 45 21.40 1.89 9.25
N LEU A 46 22.39 1.01 9.23
CA LEU A 46 22.89 0.38 8.01
C LEU A 46 21.81 -0.48 7.35
N ALA A 47 21.07 -1.29 8.13
CA ALA A 47 19.98 -2.13 7.61
C ALA A 47 18.82 -1.29 7.05
N VAL A 48 18.39 -0.26 7.77
CA VAL A 48 17.34 0.67 7.32
C VAL A 48 17.77 1.43 6.08
N THR A 49 19.01 1.96 6.07
CA THR A 49 19.56 2.70 4.94
C THR A 49 19.68 1.82 3.71
N ARG A 50 20.25 0.60 3.84
CA ARG A 50 20.33 -0.36 2.73
C ARG A 50 18.95 -0.72 2.20
N GLY A 51 17.99 -0.99 3.08
CA GLY A 51 16.61 -1.32 2.70
C GLY A 51 15.92 -0.18 1.94
N ARG A 52 16.10 1.07 2.40
CA ARG A 52 15.55 2.26 1.73
C ARG A 52 16.24 2.53 0.39
N THR A 53 17.57 2.45 0.32
CA THR A 53 18.32 2.63 -0.92
C THR A 53 17.92 1.60 -1.98
N ALA A 54 17.79 0.33 -1.60
CA ALA A 54 17.36 -0.72 -2.53
C ALA A 54 15.90 -0.55 -3.00
N ARG A 55 15.02 0.06 -2.20
CA ARG A 55 13.65 0.42 -2.63
C ARG A 55 13.66 1.62 -3.56
N MET A 56 14.46 2.64 -3.27
CA MET A 56 14.63 3.81 -4.13
C MET A 56 15.15 3.43 -5.51
N GLN A 57 16.16 2.56 -5.58
CA GLN A 57 16.72 2.11 -6.86
C GLN A 57 15.66 1.38 -7.70
N ARG A 58 14.96 0.40 -7.12
CA ARG A 58 13.88 -0.32 -7.82
C ARG A 58 12.77 0.62 -8.27
N TRP A 59 12.40 1.59 -7.43
CA TRP A 59 11.40 2.60 -7.80
C TRP A 59 11.86 3.45 -8.99
N ALA A 60 13.12 3.89 -9.01
CA ALA A 60 13.67 4.67 -10.13
C ALA A 60 13.71 3.85 -11.42
N GLU A 61 14.10 2.58 -11.35
CA GLU A 61 14.05 1.62 -12.47
C GLU A 61 12.60 1.45 -12.97
N ASP A 62 11.66 1.15 -12.07
CA ASP A 62 10.23 0.95 -12.40
C ASP A 62 9.60 2.16 -13.09
N ILE A 63 9.89 3.39 -12.62
CA ILE A 63 9.37 4.63 -13.21
C ILE A 63 9.99 4.87 -14.58
N THR A 64 11.32 4.70 -14.70
CA THR A 64 12.02 4.91 -15.96
C THR A 64 11.53 3.95 -17.03
N ASP A 65 11.39 2.66 -16.69
CA ASP A 65 10.86 1.64 -17.59
C ASP A 65 9.43 1.95 -18.02
N ALA A 66 8.60 2.44 -17.10
CA ALA A 66 7.23 2.81 -17.42
C ALA A 66 7.15 4.04 -18.34
N LEU A 67 7.91 5.10 -18.07
CA LEU A 67 7.98 6.28 -18.93
C LEU A 67 8.47 5.90 -20.35
N ASN A 68 9.49 5.06 -20.43
CA ASN A 68 10.04 4.57 -21.71
C ASN A 68 8.99 3.80 -22.54
N ARG A 69 8.12 3.00 -21.90
CA ARG A 69 7.02 2.30 -22.60
C ARG A 69 6.00 3.25 -23.22
N HIS A 70 5.92 4.49 -22.74
CA HIS A 70 5.08 5.56 -23.30
C HIS A 70 5.88 6.55 -24.17
N GLY A 71 7.14 6.24 -24.50
CA GLY A 71 7.99 7.08 -25.36
C GLY A 71 8.38 8.42 -24.72
N LEU A 72 8.35 8.52 -23.38
CA LEU A 72 8.70 9.72 -22.64
C LEU A 72 10.12 9.61 -22.09
N ALA A 73 10.99 10.54 -22.46
CA ALA A 73 12.33 10.66 -21.88
C ALA A 73 12.29 11.54 -20.62
N LEU A 74 13.01 11.16 -19.57
CA LEU A 74 12.99 11.86 -18.28
C LEU A 74 13.42 13.34 -18.42
N GLU A 75 14.35 13.61 -19.33
CA GLU A 75 14.86 14.94 -19.65
C GLU A 75 13.76 15.87 -20.21
N GLU A 76 12.72 15.32 -20.82
CA GLU A 76 11.59 16.08 -21.38
C GLU A 76 10.51 16.40 -20.33
N LEU A 77 10.68 15.89 -19.10
CA LEU A 77 9.69 15.99 -18.02
C LEU A 77 10.10 16.96 -16.91
N SER A 78 11.37 17.39 -16.87
CA SER A 78 11.92 18.20 -15.79
C SER A 78 11.20 19.54 -15.58
N ASP A 79 10.52 20.04 -16.60
CA ASP A 79 9.80 21.32 -16.56
C ASP A 79 8.26 21.13 -16.59
N ARG A 80 7.76 19.88 -16.52
CA ARG A 80 6.32 19.59 -16.55
C ARG A 80 5.74 19.59 -15.12
N PRO A 81 4.80 20.50 -14.81
CA PRO A 81 4.24 20.61 -13.45
C PRO A 81 3.62 19.30 -12.94
N GLY A 82 2.80 18.63 -13.76
CA GLY A 82 2.16 17.37 -13.38
C GLY A 82 3.15 16.27 -12.98
N PHE A 83 4.32 16.20 -13.63
CA PHE A 83 5.39 15.27 -13.25
C PHE A 83 6.06 15.71 -11.94
N LEU A 84 6.47 16.97 -11.83
CA LEU A 84 7.17 17.50 -10.65
C LEU A 84 6.33 17.41 -9.37
N ASP A 85 5.04 17.72 -9.48
CA ASP A 85 4.11 17.74 -8.34
C ASP A 85 3.80 16.32 -7.84
N THR A 86 3.93 15.30 -8.70
CA THR A 86 3.58 13.92 -8.36
C THR A 86 4.78 13.04 -8.02
N ILE A 87 5.93 13.22 -8.69
CA ILE A 87 7.08 12.32 -8.54
C ILE A 87 7.65 12.34 -7.11
N GLY A 88 7.69 13.51 -6.46
CA GLY A 88 8.19 13.66 -5.10
C GLY A 88 7.36 12.89 -4.07
N PRO A 89 6.05 13.19 -3.93
CA PRO A 89 5.15 12.43 -3.06
C PRO A 89 5.10 10.94 -3.38
N ALA A 90 5.04 10.57 -4.67
CA ALA A 90 5.00 9.17 -5.09
C ALA A 90 6.25 8.40 -4.65
N THR A 91 7.43 9.00 -4.83
CA THR A 91 8.71 8.42 -4.41
C THR A 91 8.75 8.17 -2.91
N ARG A 92 8.34 9.15 -2.08
CA ARG A 92 8.30 8.98 -0.62
C ARG A 92 7.39 7.82 -0.22
N ALA A 93 6.18 7.76 -0.78
CA ALA A 93 5.23 6.70 -0.47
C ALA A 93 5.71 5.31 -0.97
N ALA A 94 6.39 5.25 -2.12
CA ALA A 94 6.90 4.01 -2.70
C ALA A 94 8.05 3.40 -1.87
N VAL A 95 9.00 4.21 -1.39
CA VAL A 95 10.12 3.71 -0.58
C VAL A 95 9.70 3.27 0.82
N GLU A 96 8.53 3.70 1.28
CA GLU A 96 7.97 3.39 2.60
C GLU A 96 7.00 2.19 2.60
N THR A 97 6.51 1.78 1.42
CA THR A 97 5.60 0.64 1.32
C THR A 97 6.30 -0.61 0.79
N ALA A 98 5.91 -1.78 1.30
CA ALA A 98 6.30 -3.07 0.74
C ALA A 98 5.25 -3.65 -0.22
N SER A 99 4.13 -2.94 -0.43
CA SER A 99 3.02 -3.45 -1.22
C SER A 99 3.25 -3.21 -2.72
N PRO A 100 3.33 -4.27 -3.55
CA PRO A 100 3.45 -4.11 -5.00
C PRO A 100 2.23 -3.38 -5.59
N LEU A 101 1.03 -3.66 -5.08
CA LEU A 101 -0.19 -2.97 -5.48
C LEU A 101 -0.12 -1.45 -5.28
N LYS A 102 0.41 -1.00 -4.13
CA LYS A 102 0.54 0.45 -3.86
C LYS A 102 1.65 1.07 -4.72
N ILE A 103 2.76 0.36 -4.92
CA ILE A 103 3.85 0.81 -5.81
C ILE A 103 3.34 0.99 -7.25
N GLU A 104 2.60 0.02 -7.77
CA GLU A 104 1.98 0.08 -9.09
C GLU A 104 1.02 1.27 -9.21
N ALA A 105 0.14 1.47 -8.21
CA ALA A 105 -0.79 2.59 -8.20
C ALA A 105 -0.07 3.96 -8.21
N LEU A 106 0.99 4.11 -7.41
CA LEU A 106 1.81 5.33 -7.36
C LEU A 106 2.52 5.57 -8.69
N ARG A 107 3.04 4.52 -9.32
CA ARG A 107 3.70 4.61 -10.63
C ARG A 107 2.72 5.08 -11.70
N ASN A 108 1.56 4.46 -11.77
CA ASN A 108 0.53 4.81 -12.75
C ASN A 108 0.02 6.24 -12.53
N ALA A 109 -0.08 6.70 -11.28
CA ALA A 109 -0.42 8.08 -10.96
C ALA A 109 0.58 9.10 -11.52
N VAL A 110 1.90 8.81 -11.40
CA VAL A 110 2.93 9.64 -12.04
C VAL A 110 2.78 9.64 -13.56
N LEU A 111 2.55 8.48 -14.18
CA LEU A 111 2.35 8.39 -15.64
C LEU A 111 1.15 9.21 -16.11
N ASN A 112 -0.01 9.04 -15.46
CA ASN A 112 -1.22 9.78 -15.82
C ASN A 112 -1.04 11.29 -15.65
N ALA A 113 -0.40 11.73 -14.55
CA ALA A 113 -0.10 13.15 -14.34
C ALA A 113 0.85 13.73 -15.40
N THR A 114 1.67 12.87 -16.00
CA THR A 114 2.67 13.25 -17.01
C THR A 114 2.10 13.25 -18.43
N ILE A 115 1.25 12.28 -18.75
CA ILE A 115 0.68 12.05 -20.09
C ILE A 115 -0.57 12.91 -20.31
N SER A 116 -1.35 13.16 -19.26
CA SER A 116 -2.59 13.96 -19.32
C SER A 116 -2.40 15.31 -18.62
N PRO A 117 -1.66 16.27 -19.22
CA PRO A 117 -1.46 17.59 -18.64
C PRO A 117 -2.75 18.43 -18.56
N ASP A 118 -3.84 17.97 -19.20
CA ASP A 118 -5.13 18.65 -19.27
C ASP A 118 -5.91 18.63 -17.93
N LEU A 119 -5.46 17.85 -16.94
CA LEU A 119 -5.94 17.99 -15.57
C LEU A 119 -5.16 19.13 -14.88
N GLU A 120 -5.90 20.09 -14.33
CA GLU A 120 -5.33 21.17 -13.49
C GLU A 120 -4.33 20.59 -12.47
N ALA A 121 -3.12 21.16 -12.39
CA ALA A 121 -2.03 20.62 -11.55
C ALA A 121 -2.45 20.39 -10.09
N ASP A 122 -3.27 21.30 -9.54
CA ASP A 122 -3.87 21.20 -8.21
C ASP A 122 -4.67 19.90 -8.01
N ARG A 123 -5.33 19.42 -9.07
CA ARG A 123 -6.14 18.20 -9.04
C ARG A 123 -5.28 16.95 -8.96
N HIS A 124 -4.16 16.90 -9.69
CA HIS A 124 -3.19 15.82 -9.57
C HIS A 124 -2.55 15.79 -8.18
N ALA A 125 -2.22 16.95 -7.61
CA ALA A 125 -1.69 17.05 -6.26
C ALA A 125 -2.67 16.49 -5.22
N VAL A 126 -3.95 16.88 -5.28
CA VAL A 126 -4.98 16.37 -4.35
C VAL A 126 -5.15 14.85 -4.48
N LEU A 127 -5.25 14.31 -5.70
CA LEU A 127 -5.38 12.87 -5.90
C LEU A 127 -4.13 12.10 -5.43
N MET A 128 -2.94 12.66 -5.63
CA MET A 128 -1.68 12.09 -5.17
C MET A 128 -1.59 12.07 -3.65
N ASP A 129 -2.00 13.14 -2.96
CA ASP A 129 -2.00 13.21 -1.51
C ASP A 129 -2.95 12.17 -0.90
N ILE A 130 -4.15 12.02 -1.48
CA ILE A 130 -5.09 10.96 -1.10
C ILE A 130 -4.42 9.59 -1.28
N LEU A 131 -3.88 9.30 -2.47
CA LEU A 131 -3.23 8.03 -2.77
C LEU A 131 -2.07 7.71 -1.82
N ALA A 132 -1.23 8.70 -1.51
CA ALA A 132 -0.12 8.56 -0.60
C ALA A 132 -0.59 8.14 0.81
N ALA A 133 -1.73 8.68 1.28
CA ALA A 133 -2.33 8.32 2.57
C ALA A 133 -3.01 6.94 2.57
N LEU A 134 -3.56 6.48 1.44
CA LEU A 134 -4.28 5.21 1.36
C LEU A 134 -3.37 4.00 1.66
N THR A 135 -3.86 3.07 2.47
CA THR A 135 -3.19 1.76 2.64
C THR A 135 -3.50 0.84 1.44
N PRO A 136 -2.75 -0.26 1.25
CA PRO A 136 -3.07 -1.23 0.21
C PRO A 136 -4.50 -1.79 0.29
N THR A 137 -5.06 -1.91 1.50
CA THR A 137 -6.42 -2.39 1.71
C THR A 137 -7.46 -1.40 1.18
N HIS A 138 -7.24 -0.08 1.34
CA HIS A 138 -8.09 0.94 0.73
C HIS A 138 -8.11 0.80 -0.79
N ILE A 139 -6.93 0.65 -1.41
CA ILE A 139 -6.79 0.48 -2.86
C ILE A 139 -7.49 -0.80 -3.34
N LYS A 140 -7.35 -1.92 -2.61
CA LYS A 140 -8.04 -3.19 -2.93
C LYS A 140 -9.56 -3.00 -2.94
N LEU A 141 -10.13 -2.44 -1.87
CA LEU A 141 -11.57 -2.24 -1.77
C LEU A 141 -12.07 -1.22 -2.78
N LEU A 142 -11.31 -0.15 -3.04
CA LEU A 142 -11.67 0.84 -4.05
C LEU A 142 -11.68 0.22 -5.46
N LYS A 143 -10.67 -0.58 -5.82
CA LYS A 143 -10.63 -1.31 -7.11
C LYS A 143 -11.79 -2.32 -7.21
N LEU A 144 -12.03 -3.11 -6.17
CA LEU A 144 -13.13 -4.09 -6.12
C LEU A 144 -14.49 -3.41 -6.31
N PHE A 145 -14.76 -2.33 -5.58
CA PHE A 145 -16.06 -1.64 -5.64
C PHE A 145 -16.14 -0.54 -6.70
N GLY A 146 -15.10 -0.33 -7.50
CA GLY A 146 -15.17 0.48 -8.71
C GLY A 146 -15.92 -0.23 -9.83
N ASP A 147 -15.65 -1.51 -10.00
CA ASP A 147 -16.38 -2.40 -10.91
C ASP A 147 -16.28 -3.86 -10.40
N PRO A 148 -17.20 -4.30 -9.51
CA PRO A 148 -17.14 -5.64 -8.93
C PRO A 148 -17.17 -6.75 -9.98
N VAL A 149 -17.96 -6.57 -11.05
CA VAL A 149 -18.10 -7.58 -12.10
C VAL A 149 -16.77 -7.72 -12.86
N ALA A 150 -16.22 -6.61 -13.35
CA ALA A 150 -14.95 -6.64 -14.06
C ALA A 150 -13.81 -7.11 -13.15
N TRP A 151 -13.84 -6.78 -11.85
CA TRP A 151 -12.84 -7.26 -10.89
C TRP A 151 -12.81 -8.79 -10.83
N PHE A 152 -13.97 -9.45 -10.67
CA PHE A 152 -14.03 -10.92 -10.65
C PHE A 152 -13.59 -11.52 -11.98
N THR A 153 -14.07 -10.98 -13.10
CA THR A 153 -13.70 -11.47 -14.43
C THR A 153 -12.20 -11.38 -14.68
N ASN A 154 -11.57 -10.24 -14.32
CA ASN A 154 -10.13 -10.05 -14.45
C ASN A 154 -9.31 -10.94 -13.50
N ALA A 155 -9.90 -11.32 -12.36
CA ALA A 155 -9.31 -12.30 -11.45
C ALA A 155 -9.51 -13.76 -11.91
N GLY A 156 -10.16 -14.00 -13.05
CA GLY A 156 -10.49 -15.35 -13.53
C GLY A 156 -11.56 -16.05 -12.69
N LEU A 157 -12.39 -15.28 -11.99
CA LEU A 157 -13.46 -15.74 -11.11
C LEU A 157 -14.82 -15.38 -11.71
N GLU A 158 -15.81 -16.23 -11.46
CA GLU A 158 -17.20 -15.93 -11.80
C GLU A 158 -17.78 -14.93 -10.79
N PRO A 159 -18.40 -13.82 -11.23
CA PRO A 159 -19.13 -12.92 -10.34
C PRO A 159 -20.20 -13.69 -9.55
N PRO A 160 -20.34 -13.45 -8.24
CA PRO A 160 -21.24 -14.22 -7.41
C PRO A 160 -22.70 -13.99 -7.79
N ARG A 161 -23.41 -15.08 -8.11
CA ARG A 161 -24.83 -15.06 -8.49
C ARG A 161 -25.73 -15.17 -7.26
N LEU A 162 -25.72 -14.11 -6.45
CA LEU A 162 -26.53 -14.03 -5.24
C LEU A 162 -27.90 -13.41 -5.56
N TYR A 163 -28.99 -13.98 -5.05
CA TYR A 163 -30.31 -13.34 -5.16
C TYR A 163 -30.44 -12.12 -4.25
N ALA A 164 -29.86 -12.22 -3.06
CA ALA A 164 -29.76 -11.16 -2.08
C ALA A 164 -28.54 -11.41 -1.16
N GLY A 165 -28.05 -10.36 -0.52
CA GLY A 165 -26.84 -10.40 0.30
C GLY A 165 -26.32 -9.02 0.61
N SER A 166 -25.11 -8.94 1.17
CA SER A 166 -24.45 -7.67 1.50
C SER A 166 -23.12 -7.55 0.79
N GLN A 167 -22.53 -6.36 0.84
CA GLN A 167 -21.22 -6.14 0.21
C GLN A 167 -20.08 -6.82 0.97
N HIS A 168 -20.27 -7.16 2.25
CA HIS A 168 -19.34 -8.03 2.96
C HIS A 168 -19.21 -9.41 2.31
N ALA A 169 -20.29 -9.99 1.77
CA ALA A 169 -20.23 -11.27 1.06
C ALA A 169 -19.36 -11.19 -0.20
N VAL A 170 -19.35 -10.03 -0.88
CA VAL A 170 -18.44 -9.79 -2.03
C VAL A 170 -16.99 -9.82 -1.58
N ILE A 171 -16.69 -9.15 -0.45
CA ILE A 171 -15.35 -9.12 0.12
C ILE A 171 -14.93 -10.51 0.61
N GLU A 172 -15.83 -11.29 1.18
CA GLU A 172 -15.56 -12.66 1.63
C GLU A 172 -15.09 -13.57 0.48
N ILE A 173 -15.68 -13.39 -0.70
CA ILE A 173 -15.29 -14.15 -1.90
C ILE A 173 -13.99 -13.59 -2.49
N ALA A 174 -13.86 -12.26 -2.59
CA ALA A 174 -12.70 -11.62 -3.21
C ALA A 174 -11.43 -11.70 -2.35
N TYR A 175 -11.57 -11.55 -1.03
CA TYR A 175 -10.51 -11.39 -0.04
C TYR A 175 -10.89 -12.08 1.29
N PRO A 176 -10.92 -13.42 1.35
CA PRO A 176 -11.43 -14.16 2.52
C PRO A 176 -10.72 -13.80 3.83
N ASP A 177 -9.39 -13.65 3.81
CA ASP A 177 -8.61 -13.27 4.99
C ASP A 177 -8.97 -11.88 5.51
N LEU A 178 -9.23 -10.93 4.60
CA LEU A 178 -9.64 -9.57 4.97
C LEU A 178 -11.06 -9.55 5.53
N ALA A 179 -11.95 -10.41 5.00
CA ALA A 179 -13.33 -10.51 5.47
C ALA A 179 -13.43 -10.94 6.94
N GLN A 180 -12.48 -11.74 7.43
CA GLN A 180 -12.47 -12.16 8.84
C GLN A 180 -12.12 -11.00 9.80
N ASP A 181 -11.37 -9.99 9.35
CA ASP A 181 -11.04 -8.82 10.16
C ASP A 181 -12.07 -7.71 9.98
N THR A 182 -13.22 -7.88 10.64
CA THR A 182 -14.33 -6.92 10.57
C THR A 182 -13.95 -5.54 11.11
N THR A 183 -13.03 -5.47 12.07
CA THR A 183 -12.57 -4.21 12.67
C THR A 183 -11.78 -3.40 11.67
N LEU A 184 -10.83 -4.05 10.97
CA LEU A 184 -10.07 -3.41 9.90
C LEU A 184 -10.99 -3.01 8.74
N LEU A 185 -11.93 -3.87 8.37
CA LEU A 185 -12.89 -3.55 7.31
C LEU A 185 -13.73 -2.32 7.63
N ASP A 186 -14.31 -2.25 8.83
CA ASP A 186 -15.10 -1.09 9.26
C ASP A 186 -14.26 0.19 9.26
N ARG A 187 -13.00 0.10 9.70
CA ARG A 187 -12.05 1.22 9.69
C ARG A 187 -11.79 1.72 8.26
N VAL A 188 -11.43 0.81 7.35
CA VAL A 188 -11.05 1.12 5.97
C VAL A 188 -12.24 1.62 5.16
N VAL A 189 -13.40 0.98 5.30
CA VAL A 189 -14.63 1.45 4.63
C VAL A 189 -15.04 2.83 5.16
N GLY A 190 -14.93 3.07 6.46
CA GLY A 190 -15.18 4.39 7.05
C GLY A 190 -14.21 5.46 6.56
N ASP A 191 -12.95 5.13 6.31
CA ASP A 191 -11.98 6.05 5.69
C ASP A 191 -12.35 6.35 4.23
N LEU A 192 -12.66 5.33 3.42
CA LEU A 192 -13.09 5.54 2.03
C LEU A 192 -14.37 6.38 1.94
N ASP A 193 -15.27 6.24 2.91
CA ASP A 193 -16.48 7.05 2.97
C ASP A 193 -16.18 8.50 3.35
N ARG A 194 -15.35 8.72 4.39
CA ARG A 194 -14.95 10.05 4.87
C ARG A 194 -14.17 10.84 3.83
N GLU A 195 -13.27 10.20 3.09
CA GLU A 195 -12.52 10.81 1.99
C GLU A 195 -13.39 11.02 0.74
N GLY A 196 -14.68 10.66 0.77
CA GLY A 196 -15.59 10.85 -0.36
C GLY A 196 -15.28 9.95 -1.56
N LEU A 197 -14.56 8.83 -1.36
CA LEU A 197 -14.12 7.94 -2.43
C LEU A 197 -15.16 6.85 -2.75
N SER A 198 -15.80 6.27 -1.73
CA SER A 198 -16.72 5.15 -1.94
C SER A 198 -17.76 5.01 -0.83
N SER A 199 -18.97 4.54 -1.17
CA SER A 199 -20.06 4.30 -0.22
C SER A 199 -20.39 2.81 -0.12
N ILE A 200 -19.60 2.08 0.68
CA ILE A 200 -19.73 0.62 0.81
C ILE A 200 -20.60 0.28 2.03
N ALA A 201 -21.73 -0.38 1.78
CA ALA A 201 -22.66 -0.83 2.80
C ALA A 201 -22.39 -2.30 3.16
N LEU A 202 -21.44 -2.53 4.07
CA LEU A 202 -20.96 -3.88 4.43
C LEU A 202 -22.06 -4.84 4.91
N ARG A 203 -23.03 -4.35 5.68
CA ARG A 203 -24.03 -5.20 6.37
C ARG A 203 -25.45 -5.02 5.88
N THR A 204 -25.67 -4.11 4.93
CA THR A 204 -27.01 -3.86 4.40
C THR A 204 -27.37 -4.94 3.39
N THR A 205 -28.49 -5.62 3.62
CA THR A 205 -29.04 -6.56 2.64
C THR A 205 -29.59 -5.81 1.44
N MET A 206 -29.23 -6.27 0.26
CA MET A 206 -29.65 -5.72 -1.04
C MET A 206 -29.87 -6.87 -2.03
N THR A 207 -30.46 -6.55 -3.18
CA THR A 207 -30.65 -7.49 -4.30
C THR A 207 -29.32 -7.86 -4.93
N GLY A 208 -29.26 -8.98 -5.64
CA GLY A 208 -28.07 -9.44 -6.38
C GLY A 208 -27.37 -8.36 -7.20
N ASP A 209 -28.14 -7.62 -8.00
CA ASP A 209 -27.61 -6.51 -8.81
C ASP A 209 -27.06 -5.38 -7.94
N GLY A 210 -27.70 -5.10 -6.80
CA GLY A 210 -27.22 -4.11 -5.84
C GLY A 210 -25.90 -4.51 -5.19
N ILE A 211 -25.66 -5.80 -4.96
CA ILE A 211 -24.42 -6.29 -4.34
C ILE A 211 -23.21 -5.98 -5.23
N LEU A 212 -23.38 -6.16 -6.55
CA LEU A 212 -22.32 -6.01 -7.56
C LEU A 212 -22.30 -4.63 -8.24
N SER A 213 -23.16 -3.69 -7.83
CA SER A 213 -23.11 -2.33 -8.33
C SER A 213 -21.86 -1.60 -7.83
N ALA A 214 -21.24 -0.79 -8.71
CA ALA A 214 -20.18 0.12 -8.32
C ALA A 214 -20.59 1.02 -7.13
N ARG A 215 -19.67 1.24 -6.19
CA ARG A 215 -19.85 2.09 -5.01
C ARG A 215 -18.93 3.29 -4.95
N THR A 216 -18.06 3.44 -5.94
CA THR A 216 -17.23 4.63 -6.08
C THR A 216 -18.09 5.88 -6.26
N ARG A 217 -17.66 6.95 -5.61
CA ARG A 217 -18.15 8.32 -5.84
C ARG A 217 -17.31 8.97 -6.96
N PRO A 218 -17.70 10.15 -7.49
CA PRO A 218 -16.94 10.82 -8.56
C PRO A 218 -15.43 10.92 -8.28
N LEU A 219 -15.04 11.40 -7.08
CA LEU A 219 -13.63 11.48 -6.69
C LEU A 219 -12.94 10.11 -6.63
N GLY A 220 -13.65 9.06 -6.19
CA GLY A 220 -13.11 7.70 -6.19
C GLY A 220 -12.94 7.12 -7.59
N ALA A 221 -13.86 7.40 -8.50
CA ALA A 221 -13.76 6.99 -9.90
C ALA A 221 -12.58 7.70 -10.61
N GLU A 222 -12.39 8.98 -10.32
CA GLU A 222 -11.25 9.74 -10.81
C GLU A 222 -9.92 9.24 -10.24
N LEU A 223 -9.87 8.94 -8.94
CA LEU A 223 -8.69 8.33 -8.34
C LEU A 223 -8.38 6.97 -8.98
N LEU A 224 -9.39 6.14 -9.25
CA LEU A 224 -9.20 4.88 -9.96
C LEU A 224 -8.63 5.08 -11.37
N ALA A 225 -9.15 6.04 -12.13
CA ALA A 225 -8.59 6.40 -13.43
C ALA A 225 -7.13 6.86 -13.30
N PHE A 226 -6.84 7.71 -12.32
CA PHE A 226 -5.51 8.24 -12.05
C PHE A 226 -4.48 7.16 -11.72
N ILE A 227 -4.88 6.06 -11.07
CA ILE A 227 -3.97 4.96 -10.70
C ILE A 227 -4.01 3.76 -11.67
N THR A 228 -4.78 3.85 -12.74
CA THR A 228 -4.85 2.81 -13.78
C THR A 228 -3.78 3.09 -14.83
N GLU A 229 -3.10 2.07 -15.33
CA GLU A 229 -2.05 2.26 -16.35
C GLU A 229 -2.67 2.95 -17.58
N PRO A 230 -2.10 4.08 -18.06
CA PRO A 230 -2.63 4.77 -19.22
C PRO A 230 -2.50 3.90 -20.47
N PRO A 231 -3.39 4.06 -21.47
CA PRO A 231 -3.28 3.35 -22.73
C PRO A 231 -2.00 3.72 -23.48
N HIS A 232 -1.51 2.79 -24.31
CA HIS A 232 -0.40 3.01 -25.24
C HIS A 232 -0.84 3.80 -26.48
#